data_AF-A0A967D8D7-F1
#
_entry.id   AF-A0A967D8D7-F1
#
_cell.length_a   1.000
_cell.length_b   1.000
_cell.length_c   1.000
_cell.angle_alpha   90.00
_cell.angle_beta   90.00
_cell.angle_gamma   90.00
#
_symmetry.space_group_name_H-M   'P 1'
#
loop_
_entity.id
_entity.type
_entity.pdbx_description
1 polymer ?
#
loop_
_entity_poly.entity_id
_entity_poly.type
_entity_poly.pdbx_seq_one_letter_code
_entity_poly.pdbx_strand_id
1 'polypeptide(L)' 'MVDAMFERDGMRVRPGPLCTGPWDPNSMHGGPPTVLAGRYLAEHG' A
#
# COMPACT_ATOMS: atom_id res chain seq x y z
N MET A 1 0.11 18.93 -0.23
CA MET A 1 0.18 17.80 -1.17
C MET A 1 -0.16 16.55 -0.40
N VAL A 2 -0.97 15.66 -0.97
CA VAL A 2 -1.26 14.36 -0.36
C VAL A 2 -0.21 13.40 -0.91
N ASP A 3 0.67 12.86 -0.06
CA ASP A 3 1.61 11.84 -0.50
C ASP A 3 0.85 10.60 -0.95
N ALA A 4 1.35 9.92 -1.99
CA ALA A 4 0.75 8.70 -2.48
C ALA A 4 0.79 7.61 -1.40
N MET A 5 -0.29 6.83 -1.24
CA MET A 5 -0.29 5.69 -0.33
C MET A 5 0.77 4.64 -0.70
N PHE A 6 1.00 4.44 -2.00
CA PHE A 6 1.99 3.49 -2.50
C PHE A 6 2.77 4.10 -3.66
N GLU A 7 4.05 3.79 -3.70
CA GLU A 7 4.90 4.02 -4.87
C GLU A 7 5.08 2.70 -5.64
N ARG A 8 5.07 2.76 -6.98
CA ARG A 8 5.39 1.59 -7.81
C ARG A 8 6.89 1.54 -8.09
N ASP A 9 7.46 0.35 -7.91
CA ASP A 9 8.83 -0.01 -8.25
C ASP A 9 8.78 -1.28 -9.12
N GLY A 10 8.58 -1.07 -10.43
CA GLY A 10 8.31 -2.16 -11.37
C GLY A 10 7.08 -2.97 -10.97
N MET A 11 7.29 -4.26 -10.63
CA MET A 11 6.25 -5.17 -10.14
C MET A 11 6.05 -5.15 -8.62
N ARG A 12 6.84 -4.35 -7.90
CA ARG A 12 6.71 -4.15 -6.46
C ARG A 12 5.96 -2.86 -6.18
N VAL A 13 5.31 -2.83 -5.02
CA VAL A 13 4.78 -1.60 -4.44
C VAL A 13 5.48 -1.33 -3.12
N ARG A 14 5.89 -0.08 -2.91
CA ARG A 14 6.47 0.38 -1.65
C ARG A 14 5.40 1.16 -0.88
N PRO A 15 5.08 0.79 0.37
CA PRO A 15 4.15 1.55 1.17
C PRO A 15 4.75 2.90 1.54
N GLY A 16 3.96 3.97 1.38
CA GLY A 16 4.29 5.29 1.89
C GLY A 16 4.06 5.39 3.40
N PRO A 17 4.46 6.51 4.04
CA PRO A 17 4.39 6.70 5.49
C PRO A 17 2.98 6.51 6.09
N LEU A 18 1.93 6.83 5.32
CA LEU A 18 0.54 6.67 5.74
C LEU A 18 0.08 5.20 5.82
N CYS A 19 0.83 4.28 5.21
CA CYS A 19 0.48 2.86 5.16
C CYS A 19 1.17 2.04 6.25
N THR A 20 2.16 2.61 6.92
CA THR A 20 2.92 1.97 8.01
C THR A 20 2.40 2.40 9.37
N GLY A 21 2.46 1.51 10.35
CA GLY A 21 1.91 1.77 11.69
C GLY A 21 2.89 2.49 12.63
N PRO A 22 2.39 3.25 13.63
CA PRO A 22 3.24 3.87 14.65
C PRO A 22 3.92 2.84 15.58
N TRP A 23 3.44 1.60 15.60
CA TRP A 23 3.97 0.52 16.45
C TRP A 23 5.14 -0.24 15.82
N ASP A 24 5.19 -0.32 14.49
CA ASP A 24 6.32 -0.87 13.74
C ASP A 24 6.38 -0.22 12.33
N PRO A 25 7.45 0.54 12.02
CA PRO A 25 7.60 1.19 10.72
C PRO A 25 7.78 0.21 9.55
N ASN A 26 8.13 -1.06 9.82
CA ASN A 26 8.26 -2.08 8.78
C ASN A 26 6.96 -2.87 8.54
N SER A 27 5.91 -2.58 9.30
CA SER A 27 4.62 -3.26 9.20
C SER A 27 3.54 -2.33 8.64
N MET A 28 2.75 -2.84 7.72
CA MET A 28 1.55 -2.15 7.24
C MET A 28 0.36 -2.42 8.15
N HIS A 29 -0.50 -1.42 8.35
CA HIS A 29 -1.84 -1.68 8.89
C HIS A 29 -2.70 -2.38 7.84
N GLY A 30 -3.78 -3.04 8.27
CA GLY A 30 -4.52 -3.96 7.40
C GLY A 30 -5.26 -3.30 6.23
N GLY A 31 -5.62 -2.01 6.33
CA GLY A 31 -6.38 -1.29 5.30
C GLY A 31 -5.65 -1.18 3.95
N PRO A 32 -4.46 -0.57 3.89
CA PRO A 32 -3.68 -0.39 2.67
C PRO A 32 -3.48 -1.65 1.83
N PRO A 33 -2.96 -2.79 2.37
CA PRO A 33 -2.79 -4.00 1.57
C PRO A 33 -4.12 -4.58 1.11
N THR A 34 -5.21 -4.41 1.87
CA THR A 34 -6.56 -4.84 1.45
C THR A 34 -7.06 -4.05 0.23
N VAL A 35 -6.93 -2.72 0.24
CA VAL A 35 -7.33 -1.87 -0.89
C VAL A 35 -6.48 -2.17 -2.13
N LEU A 36 -5.18 -2.37 -1.94
CA LEU A 36 -4.26 -2.74 -3.01
C LEU A 36 -4.65 -4.06 -3.67
N ALA A 37 -4.93 -5.09 -2.88
CA ALA A 37 -5.39 -6.39 -3.38
C ALA A 37 -6.72 -6.26 -4.13
N GLY A 38 -7.67 -5.50 -3.59
CA GLY A 38 -8.95 -5.22 -4.26
C GLY A 38 -8.79 -4.56 -5.63
N ARG A 39 -7.90 -3.57 -5.74
CA ARG A 39 -7.55 -2.97 -7.04
C ARG A 39 -6.95 -3.97 -8.01
N TYR A 40 -6.01 -4.80 -7.55
CA TYR A 40 -5.39 -5.81 -8.41
C TYR A 40 -6.43 -6.77 -8.99
N LEU A 41 -7.35 -7.26 -8.15
CA LEU A 41 -8.45 -8.12 -8.57
C LEU A 41 -9.40 -7.42 -9.54
N ALA A 42 -9.72 -6.14 -9.33
CA ALA A 42 -10.58 -5.39 -10.24
C ALA A 42 -9.94 -5.17 -11.62
N GLU A 43 -8.61 -5.10 -11.70
CA GLU A 43 -7.85 -4.87 -12.94
C GLU A 43 -7.56 -6.18 -13.71
N HIS A 44 -7.60 -7.35 -13.05
CA HIS A 44 -7.11 -8.63 -13.63
C HIS A 44 -8.04 -9.83 -13.38
N GLY A 45 -9.21 -9.62 -12.78
CA GLY A 45 -10.22 -10.65 -12.49
C GLY A 45 -11.25 -10.82 -13.60
#